data_AF-A0A0R3QWE6-F1
#
_entry.id   AF-A0A0R3QWE6-F1
#
_cell.length_a   1.000
_cell.length_b   1.000
_cell.length_c   1.000
_cell.angle_alpha   90.00
_cell.angle_beta   90.00
_cell.angle_gamma   90.00
#
_symmetry.space_group_name_H-M   'P 1'
#
loop_
_entity.id
_entity.type
_entity.pdbx_description
1 polymer ?
#
loop_
_entity_poly.entity_id
_entity_poly.type
_entity_poly.pdbx_seq_one_letter_code
_entity_poly.pdbx_strand_id
1 'polypeptide(L)'
;MAVSGNVKVCRLWDAHAEKSMQEIQIGAKNCAVTKLSLDNSGSNLLAVGLSDGLVNVYDPRLPDKSRRTMSSRELEKPVIGLSLFSNLAGESSEGNLRLIAGSRDGEIRLWEPRMFKEPVVSFNACSFPKKDSLTNMEVHVHSQCIGCMDDASMVKLFDLNGKQLGEIRQDDWLVSGRIGTLISMRFHQLLVSLAVATENQTISFYRMPDLS
;
A
#
# COMPACT_ATOMS: atom_id res chain seq x y z
N MET A 1 -3.75 10.84 -14.11
CA MET A 1 -2.76 9.78 -13.77
C MET A 1 -1.55 10.41 -13.07
N ALA A 2 -0.91 9.73 -12.12
CA ALA A 2 0.33 10.17 -11.49
C ALA A 2 1.48 9.21 -11.83
N VAL A 3 2.67 9.73 -12.13
CA VAL A 3 3.83 8.92 -12.55
C VAL A 3 5.09 9.42 -11.85
N SER A 4 5.89 8.49 -11.30
CA SER A 4 7.20 8.75 -10.71
C SER A 4 8.03 7.45 -10.68
N GLY A 5 9.21 7.49 -10.06
CA GLY A 5 10.11 6.34 -9.95
C GLY A 5 11.48 6.77 -9.43
N ASN A 6 12.56 6.36 -10.11
CA ASN A 6 13.91 6.82 -9.80
C ASN A 6 14.20 8.23 -10.36
N VAL A 7 13.33 9.18 -10.02
CA VAL A 7 13.39 10.60 -10.40
C VAL A 7 12.95 11.45 -9.21
N LYS A 8 13.33 12.73 -9.21
CA LYS A 8 13.02 13.67 -8.11
C LYS A 8 11.64 14.32 -8.22
N VAL A 9 10.83 13.89 -9.19
CA VAL A 9 9.55 14.51 -9.51
C VAL A 9 8.45 13.47 -9.63
N CYS A 10 7.24 13.83 -9.23
CA CYS A 10 6.04 13.13 -9.61
C CYS A 10 5.26 14.00 -10.60
N ARG A 11 4.94 13.44 -11.76
CA ARG A 11 4.18 14.14 -12.81
C ARG A 11 2.72 13.74 -12.73
N LEU A 12 1.84 14.74 -12.72
CA LEU A 12 0.42 14.56 -12.94
C LEU A 12 0.11 14.76 -14.42
N TRP A 13 -0.57 13.78 -14.99
CA TRP A 13 -0.93 13.70 -16.40
C TRP A 13 -2.44 13.69 -16.57
N ASP A 14 -2.92 14.51 -17.49
CA ASP A 14 -4.24 14.39 -18.06
C ASP A 14 -4.17 13.45 -19.25
N ALA A 15 -4.81 12.28 -19.14
CA ALA A 15 -4.84 11.31 -20.21
C ALA A 15 -5.77 11.73 -21.36
N HIS A 16 -6.81 12.51 -21.11
CA HIS A 16 -7.75 12.97 -22.15
C HIS A 16 -7.12 14.07 -23.00
N ALA A 17 -6.37 14.97 -22.37
CA ALA A 17 -5.67 16.04 -23.06
C ALA A 17 -4.24 15.68 -23.47
N GLU A 18 -3.81 14.44 -23.23
CA GLU A 18 -2.48 13.89 -23.54
C GLU A 18 -1.32 14.80 -23.11
N LYS A 19 -1.45 15.45 -21.94
CA LYS A 19 -0.47 16.45 -21.49
C LYS A 19 -0.13 16.32 -20.01
N SER A 20 1.10 16.70 -19.67
CA SER A 20 1.48 16.91 -18.28
C SER A 20 0.79 18.16 -17.75
N MET A 21 0.05 18.01 -16.66
CA MET A 21 -0.64 19.12 -15.99
C MET A 21 0.28 19.81 -15.00
N GLN A 22 1.06 19.02 -14.26
CA GLN A 22 1.80 19.52 -13.11
C GLN A 22 2.98 18.61 -12.77
N GLU A 23 4.08 19.21 -12.33
CA GLU A 23 5.20 18.49 -11.74
C GLU A 23 5.31 18.83 -10.25
N ILE A 24 5.37 17.80 -9.41
CA ILE A 24 5.51 17.91 -7.97
C ILE A 24 6.92 17.48 -7.59
N GLN A 25 7.67 18.38 -6.94
CA GLN A 25 9.01 18.07 -6.45
C GLN A 25 8.93 17.10 -5.25
N ILE A 26 9.47 15.91 -5.45
CA ILE A 26 9.64 14.91 -4.40
C ILE A 26 11.01 15.15 -3.79
N GLY A 27 11.04 15.95 -2.73
CA GLY A 27 12.27 16.47 -2.11
C GLY A 27 13.14 15.45 -1.39
N ALA A 28 13.46 14.31 -2.01
CA ALA A 28 14.39 13.32 -1.49
C ALA A 28 15.71 13.35 -2.30
N LYS A 29 16.81 13.66 -1.62
CA LYS A 29 18.16 13.38 -2.15
C LYS A 29 18.41 11.89 -1.97
N ASN A 30 18.82 11.19 -3.04
CA ASN A 30 19.22 9.78 -3.04
C ASN A 30 18.15 8.74 -2.66
N CYS A 31 16.86 9.00 -2.87
CA CYS A 31 15.79 8.02 -2.65
C CYS A 31 14.85 7.99 -3.86
N ALA A 32 14.41 6.79 -4.26
CA ALA A 32 13.47 6.59 -5.35
C ALA A 32 12.04 6.48 -4.82
N VAL A 33 11.06 6.90 -5.62
CA VAL A 33 9.65 6.64 -5.34
C VAL A 33 9.35 5.16 -5.61
N THR A 34 8.87 4.44 -4.60
CA THR A 34 8.55 3.00 -4.68
C THR A 34 7.06 2.73 -4.75
N LYS A 35 6.24 3.64 -4.21
CA LYS A 35 4.78 3.55 -4.20
C LYS A 35 4.13 4.92 -4.35
N LEU A 36 3.00 4.95 -5.04
CA LEU A 36 2.13 6.11 -5.20
C LEU A 36 0.70 5.68 -4.89
N SER A 37 -0.04 6.52 -4.19
CA SER A 37 -1.49 6.36 -4.02
C SER A 37 -2.17 7.70 -4.19
N LEU A 38 -3.19 7.74 -5.03
CA LEU A 38 -4.08 8.89 -5.17
C LEU A 38 -5.35 8.64 -4.36
N ASP A 39 -5.87 9.68 -3.74
CA ASP A 39 -7.20 9.62 -3.15
C ASP A 39 -8.28 9.71 -4.25
N ASN A 40 -9.16 8.71 -4.29
CA ASN A 40 -10.27 8.63 -5.24
C ASN A 40 -11.57 9.25 -4.69
N SER A 41 -11.60 9.68 -3.42
CA SER A 41 -12.79 10.22 -2.76
C SER A 41 -13.02 11.73 -2.97
N GLY A 42 -12.13 12.39 -3.70
CA GLY A 42 -12.27 13.79 -4.11
C GLY A 42 -11.36 14.78 -3.38
N SER A 43 -10.54 14.34 -2.41
CA SER A 43 -9.54 15.21 -1.80
C SER A 43 -8.36 15.50 -2.74
N ASN A 44 -8.21 14.73 -3.83
CA ASN A 44 -7.16 14.86 -4.84
C ASN A 44 -5.74 14.84 -4.26
N LEU A 45 -5.57 14.22 -3.10
CA LEU A 45 -4.27 14.10 -2.44
C LEU A 45 -3.44 12.98 -3.07
N LEU A 46 -2.13 13.20 -3.06
CA LEU A 46 -1.13 12.26 -3.55
C LEU A 46 -0.24 11.80 -2.40
N ALA A 47 -0.34 10.53 -2.02
CA ALA A 47 0.62 9.89 -1.13
C ALA A 47 1.79 9.29 -1.92
N VAL A 48 2.99 9.42 -1.37
CA VAL A 48 4.25 8.98 -1.98
C VAL A 48 5.06 8.23 -0.93
N GLY A 49 5.40 6.97 -1.23
CA GLY A 49 6.29 6.13 -0.43
C GLY A 49 7.65 6.01 -1.11
N LEU A 50 8.72 6.12 -0.32
CA LEU A 50 10.09 6.15 -0.81
C LEU A 50 10.89 4.90 -0.43
N SER A 51 12.01 4.71 -1.11
CA SER A 51 12.96 3.62 -0.87
C SER A 51 13.70 3.72 0.47
N ASP A 52 13.69 4.87 1.14
CA ASP A 52 14.28 5.08 2.47
C ASP A 52 13.25 5.00 3.61
N GLY A 53 12.01 4.59 3.32
CA GLY A 53 10.93 4.50 4.30
C GLY A 53 10.17 5.82 4.55
N LEU A 54 10.59 6.92 3.93
CA LEU A 54 9.84 8.18 4.04
C LEU A 54 8.48 8.07 3.34
N VAL A 55 7.44 8.55 4.02
CA VAL A 55 6.08 8.67 3.49
C VAL A 55 5.66 10.13 3.49
N ASN A 56 5.30 10.66 2.32
CA ASN A 56 4.84 12.03 2.16
C ASN A 56 3.42 12.07 1.59
N VAL A 57 2.64 13.09 1.97
CA VAL A 57 1.39 13.43 1.29
C VAL A 57 1.50 14.83 0.70
N TYR A 58 1.00 14.97 -0.52
CA TYR A 58 1.00 16.19 -1.29
C TYR A 58 -0.42 16.57 -1.68
N ASP A 59 -0.76 17.86 -1.53
CA ASP A 59 -1.99 18.43 -2.07
C ASP A 59 -1.66 19.26 -3.33
N PRO A 60 -1.91 18.72 -4.55
CA PRO A 60 -1.55 19.38 -5.80
C PRO A 60 -2.20 20.74 -6.00
N ARG A 61 -3.30 21.03 -5.29
CA ARG A 61 -4.02 22.31 -5.36
C ARG A 61 -3.27 23.43 -4.64
N LEU A 62 -2.36 23.09 -3.73
CA LEU A 62 -1.59 24.06 -2.96
C LEU A 62 -0.35 24.57 -3.72
N PRO A 63 0.11 25.80 -3.41
CA PRO A 63 1.38 26.33 -3.90
C PRO A 63 2.57 25.44 -3.53
N ASP A 64 3.64 25.47 -4.32
CA ASP A 64 4.79 24.57 -4.18
C ASP A 64 5.38 24.50 -2.76
N LYS A 65 5.44 25.64 -2.05
CA LYS A 65 6.00 25.73 -0.69
C LYS A 65 5.19 25.00 0.38
N SER A 66 3.87 24.89 0.19
CA SER A 66 2.95 24.24 1.13
C SER A 66 2.33 22.97 0.56
N ARG A 67 2.76 22.55 -0.64
CA ARG A 67 2.22 21.38 -1.34
C ARG A 67 2.40 20.10 -0.55
N ARG A 68 3.52 19.94 0.17
CA ARG A 68 3.74 18.80 1.07
C ARG A 68 3.00 19.06 2.38
N THR A 69 1.88 18.36 2.58
CA THR A 69 1.02 18.51 3.75
C THR A 69 1.39 17.55 4.88
N MET A 70 2.02 16.42 4.56
CA MET A 70 2.52 15.44 5.53
C MET A 70 3.91 14.92 5.12
N SER A 71 4.74 14.64 6.12
CA SER A 71 6.05 13.96 5.99
C SER A 71 6.31 13.12 7.23
N SER A 72 6.44 11.80 7.07
CA SER A 72 6.72 10.85 8.15
C SER A 72 7.94 9.99 7.81
N ARG A 73 8.89 9.88 8.76
CA ARG A 73 10.12 9.07 8.67
C ARG A 73 10.11 7.97 9.72
N GLU A 74 8.97 7.35 9.84
CA GLU A 74 8.71 6.35 10.87
C GLU A 74 9.05 4.92 10.43
N LEU A 75 9.07 4.67 9.11
CA LEU A 75 9.53 3.42 8.54
C LEU A 75 11.03 3.56 8.19
N GLU A 76 11.82 2.53 8.48
CA GLU A 76 13.27 2.53 8.27
C GLU A 76 13.70 1.83 6.98
N LYS A 77 12.77 1.09 6.35
CA LYS A 77 13.00 0.26 5.17
C LYS A 77 12.15 0.71 3.99
N PRO A 78 12.46 0.29 2.75
CA PRO A 78 11.69 0.68 1.56
C PRO A 78 10.20 0.46 1.74
N VAL A 79 9.39 1.46 1.37
CA VAL A 79 7.93 1.33 1.36
C VAL A 79 7.53 0.36 0.24
N ILE A 80 6.88 -0.74 0.61
CA ILE A 80 6.45 -1.82 -0.29
C ILE A 80 4.93 -1.85 -0.50
N GLY A 81 4.17 -1.08 0.27
CA GLY A 81 2.75 -0.87 0.03
C GLY A 81 2.31 0.47 0.59
N LEU A 82 1.34 1.08 -0.08
CA LEU A 82 0.82 2.40 0.24
C LEU A 82 -0.63 2.50 -0.22
N SER A 83 -1.53 2.95 0.65
CA SER A 83 -2.92 3.19 0.29
C SER A 83 -3.45 4.42 1.01
N LEU A 84 -4.06 5.33 0.25
CA LEU A 84 -4.71 6.54 0.73
C LEU A 84 -6.19 6.46 0.37
N PHE A 85 -7.07 6.49 1.37
CA PHE A 85 -8.50 6.33 1.17
C PHE A 85 -9.29 7.02 2.28
N SER A 86 -10.52 7.44 1.99
CA SER A 86 -11.49 7.85 3.00
C SER A 86 -12.38 6.68 3.38
N ASN A 87 -12.76 6.55 4.64
CA ASN A 87 -13.84 5.63 5.01
C ASN A 87 -15.17 6.06 4.36
N LEU A 88 -15.97 5.09 3.92
CA LEU A 88 -17.28 5.34 3.32
C LEU A 88 -18.23 5.98 4.35
N ALA A 89 -19.06 6.92 3.90
CA ALA A 89 -20.05 7.59 4.72
C ALA A 89 -21.05 6.57 5.30
N GLY A 90 -21.13 6.49 6.63
CA GLY A 90 -22.05 5.58 7.32
C GLY A 90 -21.74 5.39 8.82
N GLU A 91 -20.48 5.50 9.22
CA GLU A 91 -20.10 5.63 10.62
C GLU A 91 -19.94 7.11 10.98
N SER A 92 -20.53 7.51 12.11
CA SER A 92 -20.88 8.87 12.54
C SER A 92 -19.71 9.81 12.87
N SER A 93 -18.65 9.83 12.07
CA SER A 93 -17.65 10.89 12.08
C SER A 93 -17.29 11.22 10.65
N GLU A 94 -17.24 12.51 10.31
CA GLU A 94 -16.71 13.04 9.05
C GLU A 94 -15.65 12.13 8.42
N GLY A 95 -15.78 11.81 7.13
CA GLY A 95 -14.94 10.86 6.41
C GLY A 95 -13.45 11.03 6.69
N ASN A 96 -12.95 10.27 7.66
CA ASN A 96 -11.56 10.37 8.10
C ASN A 96 -10.69 9.77 7.01
N LEU A 97 -9.84 10.63 6.45
CA LEU A 97 -8.82 10.21 5.51
C LEU A 97 -7.81 9.32 6.24
N ARG A 98 -7.53 8.15 5.69
CA ARG A 98 -6.61 7.16 6.23
C ARG A 98 -5.49 6.94 5.23
N LEU A 99 -4.27 6.90 5.75
CA LEU A 99 -3.07 6.56 5.00
C LEU A 99 -2.45 5.33 5.65
N ILE A 100 -2.26 4.27 4.88
CA ILE A 100 -1.57 3.06 5.33
C ILE A 100 -0.30 2.92 4.50
N ALA A 101 0.82 2.69 5.18
CA ALA A 101 2.06 2.31 4.53
C ALA A 101 2.67 1.10 5.24
N GLY A 102 3.31 0.24 4.45
CA GLY A 102 4.09 -0.87 4.96
C GLY A 102 5.47 -0.89 4.34
N SER A 103 6.47 -1.24 5.15
CA SER A 103 7.85 -1.38 4.73
C SER A 103 8.32 -2.83 4.71
N ARG A 104 9.46 -3.05 4.05
CA ARG A 104 10.04 -4.37 3.80
C ARG A 104 10.33 -5.18 5.07
N ASP A 105 10.64 -4.52 6.19
CA ASP A 105 10.86 -5.14 7.51
C ASP A 105 9.59 -5.70 8.16
N GLY A 106 8.42 -5.43 7.60
CA GLY A 106 7.13 -5.85 8.16
C GLY A 106 6.43 -4.78 8.97
N GLU A 107 7.04 -3.62 9.19
CA GLU A 107 6.38 -2.52 9.89
C GLU A 107 5.25 -1.96 9.03
N ILE A 108 4.05 -1.93 9.60
CA ILE A 108 2.85 -1.37 8.99
C ILE A 108 2.30 -0.29 9.90
N ARG A 109 2.06 0.88 9.32
CA ARG A 109 1.57 2.05 10.03
C ARG A 109 0.38 2.66 9.32
N LEU A 110 -0.58 3.09 10.13
CA LEU A 110 -1.77 3.80 9.71
C LEU A 110 -1.73 5.20 10.31
N TRP A 111 -1.93 6.22 9.48
CA TRP A 111 -2.06 7.62 9.91
C TRP A 111 -3.40 8.20 9.49
N GLU A 112 -3.79 9.24 10.21
CA GLU A 112 -4.68 10.26 9.68
C GLU A 112 -3.83 11.40 9.11
N PRO A 113 -3.84 11.69 7.79
CA PRO A 113 -2.92 12.67 7.20
C PRO A 113 -3.08 14.10 7.70
N ARG A 114 -4.17 14.41 8.42
CA ARG A 114 -4.38 15.71 9.08
C ARG A 114 -3.79 15.74 10.49
N MET A 115 -3.53 14.59 11.10
CA MET A 115 -3.01 14.39 12.45
C MET A 115 -1.88 13.35 12.45
N PHE A 116 -0.83 13.62 11.66
CA PHE A 116 0.18 12.62 11.31
C PHE A 116 1.42 12.59 12.22
N LYS A 117 1.40 13.29 13.36
CA LYS A 117 2.55 13.34 14.28
C LYS A 117 2.88 11.96 14.86
N GLU A 118 1.86 11.14 15.06
CA GLU A 118 1.97 9.77 15.52
C GLU A 118 1.00 8.90 14.69
N PRO A 119 1.32 7.61 14.48
CA PRO A 119 0.42 6.70 13.79
C PRO A 119 -0.76 6.35 14.71
N VAL A 120 -1.94 6.21 14.12
CA VAL A 120 -3.15 5.72 14.81
C VAL A 120 -3.00 4.24 15.15
N VAL A 121 -2.39 3.48 14.25
CA VAL A 121 -2.11 2.04 14.43
C VAL A 121 -0.70 1.75 13.92
N SER A 122 0.03 0.93 14.67
CA SER A 122 1.35 0.41 14.27
C SER A 122 1.44 -1.06 14.68
N PHE A 123 1.86 -1.91 13.76
CA PHE A 123 2.10 -3.34 14.04
C PHE A 123 3.14 -3.91 13.08
N ASN A 124 3.69 -5.08 13.42
CA ASN A 124 4.63 -5.80 12.56
C ASN A 124 3.96 -7.06 12.00
N ALA A 125 3.95 -7.22 10.68
CA ALA A 125 3.36 -8.35 9.98
C ALA A 125 4.32 -9.55 9.79
N CYS A 126 5.62 -9.36 9.97
CA CYS A 126 6.60 -10.45 9.88
C CYS A 126 6.48 -11.38 11.09
N SER A 127 6.68 -12.68 10.87
CA SER A 127 6.86 -13.62 11.99
C SER A 127 8.29 -13.51 12.51
N PHE A 128 8.45 -13.30 13.81
CA PHE A 128 9.76 -13.47 14.45
C PHE A 128 10.31 -14.87 14.12
N PRO A 129 11.60 -15.04 13.76
CA PRO A 129 12.70 -14.06 13.82
C PRO A 129 13.04 -13.38 12.47
N LYS A 130 12.32 -13.65 11.38
CA LYS A 130 12.69 -13.19 10.04
C LYS A 130 12.24 -11.75 9.84
N LYS A 131 13.19 -10.81 9.89
CA LYS A 131 12.99 -9.42 9.48
C LYS A 131 13.27 -9.26 7.99
N ASP A 132 12.75 -8.20 7.38
CA ASP A 132 12.96 -7.85 5.97
C ASP A 132 12.40 -8.86 4.93
N SER A 133 11.36 -9.62 5.30
CA SER A 133 10.78 -10.67 4.44
C SER A 133 9.61 -10.22 3.57
N LEU A 134 8.96 -9.07 3.85
CA LEU A 134 7.80 -8.67 3.06
C LEU A 134 8.22 -8.19 1.67
N THR A 135 7.56 -8.71 0.65
CA THR A 135 7.83 -8.40 -0.76
C THR A 135 6.75 -7.48 -1.34
N ASN A 136 5.50 -7.60 -0.87
CA ASN A 136 4.38 -6.79 -1.33
C ASN A 136 3.35 -6.60 -0.20
N MET A 137 2.63 -5.48 -0.26
CA MET A 137 1.52 -5.19 0.64
C MET A 137 0.42 -4.47 -0.12
N GLU A 138 -0.81 -4.90 0.12
CA GLU A 138 -1.99 -4.32 -0.50
C GLU A 138 -3.11 -4.12 0.52
N VAL A 139 -3.93 -3.10 0.29
CA VAL A 139 -5.09 -2.78 1.12
C VAL A 139 -6.36 -2.89 0.29
N HIS A 140 -7.30 -3.71 0.73
CA HIS A 140 -8.65 -3.74 0.20
C HIS A 140 -9.51 -2.73 0.98
N VAL A 141 -9.76 -1.57 0.36
CA VAL A 141 -10.38 -0.41 1.00
C VAL A 141 -11.80 -0.71 1.50
N HIS A 142 -12.62 -1.42 0.71
CA HIS A 142 -14.03 -1.67 1.04
C HIS A 142 -14.20 -2.63 2.22
N SER A 143 -13.37 -3.66 2.32
CA SER A 143 -13.41 -4.62 3.43
C SER A 143 -12.44 -4.28 4.56
N GLN A 144 -11.71 -3.17 4.44
CA GLN A 144 -10.74 -2.73 5.43
C GLN A 144 -9.74 -3.85 5.83
N CYS A 145 -9.26 -4.59 4.82
CA CYS A 145 -8.33 -5.71 5.00
C CYS A 145 -6.98 -5.37 4.37
N ILE A 146 -5.91 -5.81 5.01
CA ILE A 146 -4.54 -5.68 4.56
C ILE A 146 -4.04 -7.08 4.21
N GLY A 147 -3.46 -7.24 3.02
CA GLY A 147 -2.75 -8.45 2.63
C GLY A 147 -1.26 -8.17 2.55
N CYS A 148 -0.46 -9.01 3.20
CA CYS A 148 0.99 -8.92 3.25
C CYS A 148 1.59 -10.20 2.68
N MET A 149 2.37 -10.06 1.62
CA MET A 149 3.06 -11.15 0.96
C MET A 149 4.52 -11.16 1.39
N ASP A 150 5.05 -12.33 1.71
CA ASP A 150 6.45 -12.51 2.06
C ASP A 150 7.24 -13.34 1.04
N ASP A 151 8.54 -13.43 1.27
CA ASP A 151 9.48 -14.22 0.46
C ASP A 151 9.42 -15.73 0.72
N ALA A 152 8.68 -16.17 1.74
CA ALA A 152 8.44 -17.58 2.07
C ALA A 152 7.18 -18.13 1.38
N SER A 153 6.65 -17.40 0.41
CA SER A 153 5.44 -17.74 -0.35
C SER A 153 4.17 -17.83 0.51
N MET A 154 4.11 -16.99 1.53
CA MET A 154 2.96 -16.85 2.42
C MET A 154 2.29 -15.49 2.21
N VAL A 155 0.96 -15.49 2.26
CA VAL A 155 0.18 -14.26 2.36
C VAL A 155 -0.55 -14.23 3.70
N LYS A 156 -0.26 -13.22 4.51
CA LYS A 156 -0.99 -12.95 5.75
C LYS A 156 -2.04 -11.89 5.54
N LEU A 157 -3.20 -12.08 6.16
CA LEU A 157 -4.31 -11.14 6.12
C LEU A 157 -4.50 -10.51 7.50
N PHE A 158 -4.66 -9.19 7.54
CA PHE A 158 -4.88 -8.40 8.75
C PHE A 158 -6.07 -7.46 8.58
N ASP A 159 -6.72 -7.09 9.68
CA ASP A 159 -7.60 -5.92 9.70
C ASP A 159 -6.79 -4.62 9.83
N LEU A 160 -7.46 -3.46 9.79
CA LEU A 160 -6.81 -2.16 9.97
C LEU A 160 -6.26 -1.91 11.39
N ASN A 161 -6.70 -2.70 12.37
CA ASN A 161 -6.23 -2.61 13.76
C ASN A 161 -5.00 -3.49 14.00
N GLY A 162 -4.53 -4.23 13.00
CA GLY A 162 -3.38 -5.13 13.09
C GLY A 162 -3.71 -6.54 13.60
N LYS A 163 -4.98 -6.89 13.77
CA LYS A 163 -5.39 -8.26 14.10
C LYS A 163 -5.24 -9.15 12.87
N GLN A 164 -4.50 -10.25 13.01
CA GLN A 164 -4.40 -11.26 11.96
C GLN A 164 -5.76 -11.97 11.77
N LEU A 165 -6.27 -11.92 10.55
CA LEU A 165 -7.53 -12.54 10.13
C LEU A 165 -7.32 -13.96 9.61
N GLY A 166 -6.20 -14.19 8.95
CA GLY A 166 -5.90 -15.47 8.32
C GLY A 166 -4.56 -15.48 7.62
N GLU A 167 -4.24 -16.63 7.05
CA GLU A 167 -2.98 -16.89 6.38
C GLU A 167 -3.23 -17.86 5.23
N ILE A 168 -2.60 -17.59 4.11
CA ILE A 168 -2.66 -18.40 2.90
C ILE A 168 -1.23 -18.85 2.63
N ARG A 169 -1.02 -20.17 2.71
CA ARG A 169 0.21 -20.81 2.27
C ARG A 169 -0.06 -21.47 0.93
N GLN A 170 0.86 -21.28 0.00
CA GLN A 170 0.91 -22.14 -1.17
C GLN A 170 1.46 -23.49 -0.68
N ASP A 171 0.62 -24.53 -0.65
CA ASP A 171 1.01 -25.89 -0.27
C ASP A 171 1.32 -26.75 -1.50
N ASP A 172 2.26 -27.70 -1.35
CA ASP A 172 2.90 -28.54 -2.38
C ASP A 172 1.98 -29.59 -3.07
N TRP A 173 0.68 -29.32 -3.24
CA TRP A 173 -0.23 -30.32 -3.81
C TRP A 173 0.01 -30.61 -5.31
N LEU A 174 0.84 -29.80 -5.99
CA LEU A 174 1.20 -30.00 -7.39
C LEU A 174 2.38 -30.97 -7.53
N VAL A 175 2.17 -32.00 -8.36
CA VAL A 175 3.06 -33.15 -8.64
C VAL A 175 4.48 -32.77 -9.08
N SER A 176 4.74 -31.52 -9.49
CA SER A 176 6.07 -31.07 -9.95
C SER A 176 7.02 -30.54 -8.85
N GLY A 177 6.59 -30.52 -7.58
CA GLY A 177 7.48 -30.42 -6.41
C GLY A 177 8.29 -29.13 -6.23
N ARG A 178 7.94 -28.03 -6.92
CA ARG A 178 8.47 -26.69 -6.61
C ARG A 178 7.37 -25.66 -6.78
N ILE A 179 7.00 -24.99 -5.70
CA ILE A 179 6.25 -23.74 -5.75
C ILE A 179 7.24 -22.63 -6.06
N GLY A 180 6.93 -21.85 -7.10
CA GLY A 180 7.69 -20.65 -7.41
C GLY A 180 7.38 -19.59 -6.37
N THR A 181 8.34 -18.71 -6.07
CA THR A 181 8.11 -17.66 -5.09
C THR A 181 6.95 -16.76 -5.53
N LEU A 182 6.22 -16.19 -4.56
CA LEU A 182 5.14 -15.26 -4.89
C LEU A 182 5.73 -13.95 -5.44
N ILE A 183 5.26 -13.54 -6.61
CA ILE A 183 5.78 -12.34 -7.31
C ILE A 183 4.81 -11.17 -7.26
N SER A 184 3.51 -11.44 -7.11
CA SER A 184 2.49 -10.41 -7.15
C SER A 184 1.23 -10.86 -6.42
N MET A 185 0.55 -9.89 -5.83
CA MET A 185 -0.77 -10.04 -5.24
C MET A 185 -1.65 -8.86 -5.67
N ARG A 186 -2.94 -9.13 -5.91
CA ARG A 186 -3.93 -8.09 -6.18
C ARG A 186 -5.30 -8.47 -5.59
N PHE A 187 -5.87 -7.62 -4.76
CA PHE A 187 -7.28 -7.69 -4.38
C PHE A 187 -8.17 -7.26 -5.55
N HIS A 188 -9.30 -7.93 -5.67
CA HIS A 188 -10.39 -7.45 -6.49
C HIS A 188 -10.91 -6.12 -5.91
N GLN A 189 -11.39 -5.19 -6.75
CA GLN A 189 -11.71 -3.82 -6.29
C GLN A 189 -12.93 -3.73 -5.36
N LEU A 190 -13.92 -4.60 -5.55
CA LEU A 190 -15.21 -4.58 -4.83
C LEU A 190 -15.44 -5.84 -4.00
N LEU A 191 -15.26 -7.01 -4.61
CA LEU A 191 -15.34 -8.31 -3.95
C LEU A 191 -14.12 -8.56 -3.05
N VAL A 192 -14.36 -9.22 -1.90
CA VAL A 192 -13.30 -9.72 -1.02
C VAL A 192 -12.69 -10.99 -1.62
N SER A 193 -11.95 -10.78 -2.71
CA SER A 193 -11.22 -11.82 -3.44
C SER A 193 -9.79 -11.36 -3.67
N LEU A 194 -8.85 -12.30 -3.57
CA LEU A 194 -7.41 -12.06 -3.71
C LEU A 194 -6.84 -12.94 -4.82
N ALA A 195 -6.15 -12.33 -5.77
CA ALA A 195 -5.34 -13.05 -6.77
C ALA A 195 -3.88 -13.04 -6.35
N VAL A 196 -3.20 -14.17 -6.47
CA VAL A 196 -1.78 -14.34 -6.16
C VAL A 196 -1.08 -15.04 -7.33
N ALA A 197 0.05 -14.49 -7.77
CA ALA A 197 0.84 -15.02 -8.87
C ALA A 197 2.20 -15.54 -8.41
N THR A 198 2.66 -16.64 -9.01
CA THR A 198 3.94 -17.29 -8.70
C THR A 198 4.93 -17.18 -9.86
N GLU A 199 6.23 -17.33 -9.60
CA GLU A 199 7.26 -17.43 -10.65
C GLU A 199 7.01 -18.61 -11.62
N ASN A 200 6.31 -19.65 -11.16
CA ASN A 200 6.01 -20.85 -11.94
C ASN A 200 4.74 -20.69 -12.79
N GLN A 201 4.45 -19.46 -13.24
CA GLN A 201 3.37 -19.14 -14.19
C GLN A 201 1.97 -19.55 -13.71
N THR A 202 1.77 -19.70 -12.40
CA THR A 202 0.48 -20.05 -11.81
C THR A 202 -0.17 -18.83 -11.17
N ILE A 203 -1.47 -18.65 -11.38
CA ILE A 203 -2.28 -17.63 -10.71
C ILE A 203 -3.38 -18.34 -9.92
N SER A 204 -3.41 -18.11 -8.61
CA SER A 204 -4.42 -18.64 -7.71
C SER A 204 -5.38 -17.53 -7.28
N PHE A 205 -6.66 -17.84 -7.17
CA PHE A 205 -7.69 -16.93 -6.69
C PHE A 205 -8.29 -17.46 -5.39
N TYR A 206 -8.33 -16.60 -4.39
CA TYR A 206 -8.94 -16.85 -3.09
C TYR A 206 -10.16 -15.95 -2.94
N ARG A 207 -11.26 -16.49 -2.43
CA ARG A 207 -12.50 -15.75 -2.19
C ARG A 207 -13.11 -16.26 -0.89
N MET A 208 -13.78 -15.37 -0.16
CA MET A 208 -14.59 -15.78 0.99
C MET A 208 -15.68 -16.77 0.56
N PRO A 209 -15.97 -17.82 1.34
CA PRO A 209 -17.10 -18.70 1.07
C PRO A 209 -18.39 -17.88 1.00
N ASP A 210 -19.27 -18.20 0.05
CA ASP A 210 -20.59 -17.59 0.03
C ASP A 210 -21.34 -18.07 1.30
N LEU A 211 -21.83 -17.12 2.11
CA LEU A 211 -22.66 -17.41 3.28
C LEU A 211 -24.02 -17.90 2.76
N SER A 212 -24.27 -19.21 2.86
CA SER A 212 -25.56 -19.85 2.56
C SER A 212 -26.63 -19.50 3.58
#